data_AF-A0A923RX76-F1
#
_entry.id   AF-A0A923RX76-F1
#
_cell.length_a   1.000
_cell.length_b   1.000
_cell.length_c   1.000
_cell.angle_alpha   90.00
_cell.angle_beta   90.00
_cell.angle_gamma   90.00
#
_symmetry.space_group_name_H-M   'P 1'
#
loop_
_entity.id
_entity.type
_entity.pdbx_description
1 polymer ?
#
loop_
_entity_poly.entity_id
_entity_poly.type
_entity_poly.pdbx_seq_one_letter_code
_entity_poly.pdbx_strand_id
1 'polypeptide(L)'
;HKITDLPDQPSLPANELKARFDSSPEELRQAVNGICDEASRLEARVEGIVVDTFGDTITEEMLSDELDANLMRRSDLYFGTYTGDGVYPREITLGFAPKMVFIMRADGMTGSTGYTYQFLAFPVEESEQPDYCLLTQTGFRLNSPGDKSRINAKDIKYVYIALK
;
A
#
# COMPACT_ATOMS: atom_id res chain seq x y z
N HIS A 1 -18.99 53.85 10.92
CA HIS A 1 -19.11 54.41 9.56
C HIS A 1 -17.70 54.48 9.02
N LYS A 2 -17.35 53.67 8.01
CA LYS A 2 -15.93 53.50 7.66
C LYS A 2 -15.46 54.68 6.82
N ILE A 3 -14.17 54.98 6.90
CA ILE A 3 -13.54 55.97 6.03
C ILE A 3 -13.56 55.53 4.56
N THR A 4 -13.52 54.22 4.31
CA THR A 4 -13.60 53.60 2.97
C THR A 4 -14.94 53.80 2.28
N ASP A 5 -15.98 54.17 3.03
CA ASP A 5 -17.33 54.38 2.49
C ASP A 5 -17.52 55.83 2.00
N LEU A 6 -16.49 56.69 2.09
CA LEU A 6 -16.54 58.09 1.66
C LEU A 6 -16.20 58.22 0.17
N PRO A 7 -16.86 59.13 -0.56
CA PRO A 7 -16.44 59.49 -1.92
C PRO A 7 -15.07 60.20 -1.87
N ASP A 8 -14.33 60.18 -2.98
CA ASP A 8 -12.99 60.79 -3.08
C ASP A 8 -12.93 62.25 -2.62
N GLN A 9 -14.03 62.99 -2.77
CA GLN A 9 -14.23 64.34 -2.21
C GLN A 9 -15.47 64.36 -1.29
N PRO A 10 -15.31 64.06 0.01
CA PRO A 10 -16.43 64.04 0.94
C PRO A 10 -16.89 65.45 1.32
N SER A 11 -18.18 65.73 1.12
CA SER A 11 -18.84 66.99 1.50
C SER A 11 -19.37 66.97 2.95
N LEU A 12 -18.51 66.55 3.89
CA LEU A 12 -18.84 66.39 5.31
C LEU A 12 -18.17 67.49 6.16
N PRO A 13 -18.77 67.89 7.29
CA PRO A 13 -18.14 68.86 8.19
C PRO A 13 -16.89 68.26 8.86
N ALA A 14 -15.88 69.11 9.14
CA ALA A 14 -14.55 68.68 9.56
C ALA A 14 -14.53 67.84 10.85
N ASN A 15 -15.47 68.08 11.76
CA ASN A 15 -15.63 67.30 13.00
C ASN A 15 -16.07 65.85 12.72
N GLU A 16 -16.95 65.64 11.75
CA GLU A 16 -17.42 64.29 11.38
C GLU A 16 -16.34 63.51 10.63
N LEU A 17 -15.57 64.18 9.76
CA LEU A 17 -14.39 63.57 9.13
C LEU A 17 -13.35 63.15 10.18
N LYS A 18 -13.04 64.04 11.13
CA LYS A 18 -12.10 63.73 12.21
C LYS A 18 -12.56 62.51 13.03
N ALA A 19 -13.85 62.44 13.38
CA ALA A 19 -14.39 61.31 14.12
C ALA A 19 -14.22 59.97 13.39
N ARG A 20 -14.36 59.95 12.05
CA ARG A 20 -14.14 58.74 11.22
C ARG A 20 -12.67 58.36 11.08
N PHE A 21 -11.78 59.35 10.97
CA PHE A 21 -10.33 59.10 11.00
C PHE A 21 -9.89 58.55 12.35
N ASP A 22 -10.40 59.13 13.45
CA ASP A 22 -10.08 58.68 14.81
C ASP A 22 -10.65 57.27 15.10
N SER A 23 -11.74 56.85 14.44
CA SER A 23 -12.31 55.49 14.59
C SER A 23 -11.59 54.42 13.77
N SER A 24 -10.84 54.80 12.73
CA SER A 24 -10.21 53.85 11.80
C SER A 24 -9.18 52.91 12.47
N PRO A 25 -8.31 53.35 13.40
CA PRO A 25 -7.41 52.45 14.12
C PRO A 25 -8.14 51.40 14.97
N GLU A 26 -9.27 51.78 15.56
CA GLU A 26 -10.07 50.87 16.38
C GLU A 26 -10.83 49.85 15.51
N GLU A 27 -11.36 50.28 14.35
CA GLU A 27 -11.94 49.38 13.35
C GLU A 27 -10.91 48.35 12.85
N LEU A 28 -9.67 48.79 12.59
CA LEU A 28 -8.57 47.89 12.22
C LEU A 28 -8.21 46.92 13.34
N ARG A 29 -8.12 47.38 14.58
CA ARG A 29 -7.84 46.53 15.74
C ARG A 29 -8.88 45.42 15.91
N GLN A 30 -10.16 45.76 15.76
CA GLN A 30 -11.26 44.80 15.85
C GLN A 30 -11.21 43.78 14.70
N ALA A 31 -10.97 44.23 13.48
CA ALA A 31 -10.82 43.35 12.33
C ALA A 31 -9.64 42.39 12.47
N VAL A 32 -8.46 42.88 12.90
CA VAL A 32 -7.27 42.05 13.11
C VAL A 32 -7.50 41.01 14.21
N ASN A 33 -8.10 41.42 15.33
CA ASN A 33 -8.44 40.48 16.40
C ASN A 33 -9.43 39.40 15.92
N GLY A 34 -10.44 39.79 15.13
CA GLY A 34 -11.37 38.83 14.54
C GLY A 34 -10.68 37.82 13.61
N ILE A 35 -9.70 38.26 12.81
CA ILE A 35 -8.90 37.37 11.97
C ILE A 35 -8.07 36.41 12.83
N CYS A 36 -7.47 36.87 13.93
CA CYS A 36 -6.75 36.00 14.85
C CYS A 36 -7.67 34.94 15.46
N ASP A 37 -8.87 35.33 15.89
CA ASP A 37 -9.87 34.40 16.43
C ASP A 37 -10.32 33.36 15.39
N GLU A 38 -10.54 33.78 14.15
CA GLU A 38 -10.88 32.89 13.03
C GLU A 38 -9.73 31.93 12.69
N ALA A 39 -8.49 32.42 12.69
CA ALA A 39 -7.30 31.61 12.46
C ALA A 39 -7.15 30.52 13.55
N SER A 40 -7.27 30.88 14.83
CA SER A 40 -7.23 29.90 15.93
C SER A 40 -8.35 28.86 15.83
N ARG A 41 -9.55 29.27 15.38
CA ARG A 41 -10.65 28.33 15.15
C ARG A 41 -10.38 27.39 13.97
N LEU A 42 -9.74 27.88 12.92
CA LEU A 42 -9.37 27.06 11.77
C LEU A 42 -8.28 26.05 12.14
N GLU A 43 -7.24 26.49 12.86
CA GLU A 43 -6.18 25.62 13.38
C GLU A 43 -6.76 24.50 14.22
N ALA A 44 -7.63 24.80 15.20
CA ALA A 44 -8.28 23.79 16.02
C ALA A 44 -9.14 22.80 15.21
N ARG A 45 -9.81 23.25 14.14
CA ARG A 45 -10.56 22.37 13.25
C ARG A 45 -9.66 21.44 12.44
N VAL A 46 -8.54 21.96 11.95
CA VAL A 46 -7.56 21.17 11.18
C VAL A 46 -6.89 20.14 12.09
N GLU A 47 -6.44 20.56 13.28
CA GLU A 47 -5.91 19.64 14.28
C GLU A 47 -6.90 18.55 14.65
N GLY A 48 -8.18 18.90 14.87
CA GLY A 48 -9.23 17.92 15.13
C GLY A 48 -9.39 16.89 14.00
N ILE A 49 -9.39 17.33 12.73
CA ILE A 49 -9.46 16.43 11.57
C ILE A 49 -8.25 15.49 11.53
N VAL A 50 -7.05 16.04 11.77
CA VAL A 50 -5.80 15.28 11.76
C VAL A 50 -5.82 14.21 12.86
N VAL A 51 -6.20 14.56 14.09
CA VAL A 51 -6.29 13.62 15.21
C VAL A 51 -7.39 12.59 14.99
N ASP A 52 -8.59 12.99 14.58
CA ASP A 52 -9.73 12.07 14.41
C ASP A 52 -9.50 11.08 13.26
N THR A 53 -8.84 11.51 12.19
CA THR A 53 -8.67 10.69 10.97
C THR A 53 -7.36 9.89 10.99
N PHE A 54 -6.27 10.50 11.48
CA PHE A 54 -4.91 9.97 11.34
C PHE A 54 -4.23 9.72 12.69
N GLY A 55 -4.89 10.02 13.82
CA GLY A 55 -4.35 9.86 15.17
C GLY A 55 -3.39 10.97 15.59
N ASP A 56 -2.53 11.44 14.68
CA ASP A 56 -1.54 12.51 14.87
C ASP A 56 -1.07 13.07 13.50
N THR A 57 0.11 13.68 13.45
CA THR A 57 0.77 14.29 12.29
C THR A 57 0.77 13.36 11.07
N ILE A 58 0.31 13.90 9.95
CA ILE A 58 0.36 13.23 8.64
C ILE A 58 1.81 13.22 8.16
N THR A 59 2.42 12.04 8.09
CA THR A 59 3.73 11.83 7.48
C THR A 59 3.60 11.24 6.07
N GLU A 60 4.62 11.43 5.23
CA GLU A 60 4.67 10.84 3.88
C GLU A 60 4.58 9.30 3.92
N GLU A 61 5.12 8.69 4.98
CA GLU A 61 5.10 7.24 5.24
C GLU A 61 3.68 6.68 5.42
N MET A 62 2.74 7.49 5.93
CA MET A 62 1.34 7.08 6.09
C MET A 62 0.60 6.94 4.76
N LEU A 63 1.06 7.62 3.69
CA LEU A 63 0.50 7.46 2.34
C LEU A 63 1.16 6.32 1.55
N SER A 64 2.41 5.95 1.87
CA SER A 64 3.11 4.85 1.19
C SER A 64 2.62 3.49 1.64
N ASP A 65 2.43 3.29 2.95
CA ASP A 65 2.13 1.97 3.50
C ASP A 65 0.75 1.45 3.08
N GLU A 66 -0.27 2.32 3.07
CA GLU A 66 -1.60 1.94 2.62
C GLU A 66 -1.67 1.71 1.10
N LEU A 67 -0.90 2.46 0.31
CA LEU A 67 -0.85 2.32 -1.15
C LEU A 67 -0.06 1.06 -1.56
N ASP A 68 1.06 0.77 -0.90
CA ASP A 68 1.84 -0.46 -1.08
C ASP A 68 1.04 -1.68 -0.60
N ALA A 69 0.35 -1.58 0.54
CA ALA A 69 -0.57 -2.61 0.99
C ALA A 69 -1.76 -2.79 0.03
N ASN A 70 -2.22 -1.74 -0.68
CA ASN A 70 -3.27 -1.85 -1.68
C ASN A 70 -2.78 -2.44 -3.01
N LEU A 71 -1.55 -2.15 -3.43
CA LEU A 71 -0.93 -2.73 -4.62
C LEU A 71 -0.63 -4.23 -4.40
N MET A 72 -0.20 -4.61 -3.20
CA MET A 72 -0.09 -6.00 -2.75
C MET A 72 -1.46 -6.69 -2.62
N ARG A 73 -2.51 -5.99 -2.15
CA ARG A 73 -3.88 -6.54 -2.04
C ARG A 73 -4.55 -6.83 -3.38
N ARG A 74 -4.09 -6.22 -4.47
CA ARG A 74 -4.61 -6.50 -5.84
C ARG A 74 -3.85 -7.57 -6.60
N SER A 75 -2.69 -8.01 -6.13
CA SER A 75 -2.03 -9.18 -6.70
C SER A 75 -2.40 -10.40 -5.88
N ASP A 76 -3.22 -11.29 -6.42
CA ASP A 76 -3.41 -12.67 -5.91
C ASP A 76 -2.11 -13.52 -5.99
N LEU A 77 -0.93 -12.88 -6.12
CA LEU A 77 0.38 -13.48 -6.25
C LEU A 77 1.05 -13.56 -4.87
N TYR A 78 1.34 -14.78 -4.44
CA TYR A 78 2.02 -15.11 -3.20
C TYR A 78 3.44 -15.56 -3.51
N PHE A 79 4.42 -14.86 -2.95
CA PHE A 79 5.83 -15.19 -3.10
C PHE A 79 6.31 -15.96 -1.87
N GLY A 80 7.08 -17.02 -2.08
CA GLY A 80 7.66 -17.77 -0.98
C GLY A 80 8.95 -18.48 -1.38
N THR A 81 9.59 -19.05 -0.37
CA THR A 81 10.82 -19.83 -0.55
C THR A 81 10.77 -21.10 0.28
N TYR A 82 11.51 -22.12 -0.14
CA TYR A 82 11.79 -23.28 0.69
C TYR A 82 13.21 -23.81 0.41
N THR A 83 13.80 -24.43 1.41
CA THR A 83 15.04 -25.21 1.25
C THR A 83 14.65 -26.65 0.98
N GLY A 84 15.15 -27.22 -0.10
CA GLY A 84 14.90 -28.60 -0.47
C GLY A 84 15.50 -29.58 0.53
N ASP A 85 14.80 -30.67 0.80
CA ASP A 85 15.20 -31.72 1.75
C ASP A 85 15.61 -33.04 1.05
N GLY A 86 15.41 -33.12 -0.27
CA GLY A 86 15.71 -34.30 -1.07
C GLY A 86 14.66 -35.42 -0.98
N VAL A 87 13.58 -35.23 -0.24
CA VAL A 87 12.57 -36.26 0.03
C VAL A 87 11.31 -35.99 -0.79
N TYR A 88 10.81 -37.01 -1.50
CA TYR A 88 9.56 -36.93 -2.25
C TYR A 88 8.58 -38.05 -1.80
N PRO A 89 7.26 -37.82 -1.87
CA PRO A 89 6.60 -36.54 -2.18
C PRO A 89 6.77 -35.53 -1.04
N ARG A 90 6.68 -34.24 -1.35
CA ARG A 90 6.75 -33.14 -0.37
C ARG A 90 5.57 -32.19 -0.52
N GLU A 91 4.88 -31.91 0.57
CA GLU A 91 3.80 -30.91 0.62
C GLU A 91 4.34 -29.53 1.02
N ILE A 92 3.89 -28.50 0.31
CA ILE A 92 4.10 -27.09 0.68
C ILE A 92 2.73 -26.47 0.91
N THR A 93 2.47 -26.02 2.14
CA THR A 93 1.17 -25.46 2.54
C THR A 93 1.16 -23.94 2.37
N LEU A 94 0.14 -23.45 1.66
CA LEU A 94 -0.15 -22.03 1.44
C LEU A 94 -1.39 -21.56 2.21
N GLY A 95 -2.26 -22.48 2.64
CA GLY A 95 -3.53 -22.19 3.31
C GLY A 95 -4.68 -21.85 2.36
N PHE A 96 -4.49 -22.01 1.04
CA PHE A 96 -5.50 -21.86 0.01
C PHE A 96 -5.21 -22.81 -1.15
N ALA A 97 -6.19 -23.01 -2.04
CA ALA A 97 -6.03 -23.77 -3.28
C ALA A 97 -5.47 -22.86 -4.39
N PRO A 98 -4.18 -22.96 -4.76
CA PRO A 98 -3.62 -22.12 -5.81
C PRO A 98 -4.20 -22.46 -7.20
N LYS A 99 -4.42 -21.44 -8.03
CA LYS A 99 -4.78 -21.54 -9.45
C LYS A 99 -3.56 -21.74 -10.35
N MET A 100 -2.37 -21.41 -9.86
CA MET A 100 -1.10 -21.59 -10.56
C MET A 100 0.04 -21.58 -9.54
N VAL A 101 1.07 -22.41 -9.74
CA VAL A 101 2.33 -22.31 -9.01
C VAL A 101 3.49 -22.37 -9.98
N PHE A 102 4.39 -21.39 -9.90
CA PHE A 102 5.68 -21.42 -10.56
C PHE A 102 6.78 -21.63 -9.52
N ILE A 103 7.72 -22.55 -9.80
CA ILE A 103 8.82 -22.91 -8.92
C ILE A 103 10.12 -22.83 -9.72
N MET A 104 11.16 -22.25 -9.13
CA MET A 104 12.52 -22.30 -9.67
C MET A 104 13.55 -22.40 -8.56
N ARG A 105 14.77 -22.84 -8.89
CA ARG A 105 15.92 -22.67 -8.00
C ARG A 105 16.29 -21.20 -7.88
N ALA A 106 16.71 -20.79 -6.69
CA ALA A 106 17.14 -19.42 -6.41
C ALA A 106 18.42 -19.01 -7.17
N ASP A 107 19.20 -19.98 -7.66
CA ASP A 107 20.40 -19.74 -8.50
C ASP A 107 20.11 -19.64 -10.00
N GLY A 108 18.83 -19.75 -10.40
CA GLY A 108 18.42 -19.62 -11.79
C GLY A 108 18.66 -20.87 -12.65
N MET A 109 19.07 -22.00 -12.08
CA MET A 109 19.22 -23.24 -12.85
C MET A 109 17.85 -23.77 -13.28
N THR A 110 17.64 -23.89 -14.59
CA THR A 110 16.34 -24.24 -15.20
C THR A 110 16.23 -25.71 -15.62
N GLY A 111 17.34 -26.34 -16.01
CA GLY A 111 17.34 -27.66 -16.64
C GLY A 111 18.74 -28.27 -16.74
N SER A 112 18.79 -29.60 -16.83
CA SER A 112 19.93 -30.34 -17.37
C SER A 112 19.41 -31.61 -18.05
N THR A 113 20.25 -32.33 -18.80
CA THR A 113 19.82 -33.51 -19.56
C THR A 113 19.10 -34.51 -18.66
N GLY A 114 17.79 -34.65 -18.86
CA GLY A 114 16.95 -35.56 -18.09
C GLY A 114 16.64 -35.11 -16.66
N TYR A 115 16.80 -33.84 -16.29
CA TYR A 115 16.41 -33.35 -14.97
C TYR A 115 15.67 -32.01 -15.03
N THR A 116 14.63 -31.89 -14.21
CA THR A 116 13.76 -30.70 -14.12
C THR A 116 14.03 -29.92 -12.83
N TYR A 117 14.38 -28.64 -12.96
CA TYR A 117 14.73 -27.77 -11.82
C TYR A 117 13.76 -26.59 -11.62
N GLN A 118 12.90 -26.35 -12.60
CA GLN A 118 11.80 -25.40 -12.54
C GLN A 118 10.53 -26.06 -13.03
N PHE A 119 9.38 -25.59 -12.57
CA PHE A 119 8.10 -26.12 -13.01
C PHE A 119 7.00 -25.06 -12.90
N LEU A 120 6.12 -25.02 -13.90
CA LEU A 120 4.91 -24.22 -13.89
C LEU A 120 3.71 -25.19 -13.87
N ALA A 121 2.94 -25.14 -12.79
CA ALA A 121 1.80 -26.01 -12.55
C ALA A 121 0.48 -25.24 -12.62
N PHE A 122 -0.52 -25.87 -13.23
CA PHE A 122 -1.93 -25.48 -13.22
C PHE A 122 -2.78 -26.66 -12.73
N PRO A 123 -4.05 -26.45 -12.32
CA PRO A 123 -4.91 -27.53 -11.88
C PRO A 123 -5.16 -28.51 -13.03
N VAL A 124 -5.04 -29.80 -12.75
CA VAL A 124 -5.36 -30.87 -13.70
C VAL A 124 -6.51 -31.67 -13.08
N GLU A 125 -7.64 -31.78 -13.79
CA GLU A 125 -8.83 -32.49 -13.29
C GLU A 125 -8.59 -34.01 -13.24
N GLU A 126 -7.93 -34.56 -14.26
CA GLU A 126 -7.51 -35.97 -14.34
C GLU A 126 -6.11 -36.03 -14.96
N SER A 127 -5.11 -36.48 -14.20
CA SER A 127 -3.74 -36.61 -14.71
C SER A 127 -3.44 -38.08 -15.01
N GLU A 128 -3.29 -38.40 -16.31
CA GLU A 128 -2.81 -39.72 -16.76
C GLU A 128 -1.29 -39.87 -16.65
N GLN A 129 -0.58 -38.79 -16.29
CA GLN A 129 0.88 -38.77 -16.15
C GLN A 129 1.32 -38.39 -14.74
N PRO A 130 2.48 -38.89 -14.27
CA PRO A 130 2.95 -38.51 -12.95
C PRO A 130 3.54 -37.09 -13.00
N ASP A 131 2.83 -36.13 -12.41
CA ASP A 131 3.22 -34.70 -12.41
C ASP A 131 4.32 -34.36 -11.40
N TYR A 132 5.22 -33.45 -11.79
CA TYR A 132 6.28 -32.95 -10.90
C TYR A 132 5.74 -32.08 -9.76
N CYS A 133 4.65 -31.35 -10.00
CA CYS A 133 3.98 -30.52 -9.01
C CYS A 133 2.47 -30.63 -9.20
N LEU A 134 1.74 -30.98 -8.14
CA LEU A 134 0.29 -31.07 -8.10
C LEU A 134 -0.27 -30.00 -7.18
N LEU A 135 -1.20 -29.19 -7.65
CA LEU A 135 -1.89 -28.23 -6.80
C LEU A 135 -2.88 -28.97 -5.91
N THR A 136 -2.96 -28.58 -4.64
CA THR A 136 -3.85 -29.17 -3.63
C THR A 136 -4.79 -28.11 -3.09
N GLN A 137 -5.78 -28.51 -2.29
CA GLN A 137 -6.74 -27.57 -1.69
C GLN A 137 -6.09 -26.56 -0.72
N THR A 138 -4.86 -26.83 -0.28
CA THR A 138 -4.16 -26.01 0.72
C THR A 138 -2.75 -25.60 0.27
N GLY A 139 -2.35 -25.86 -0.97
CA GLY A 139 -1.03 -25.53 -1.49
C GLY A 139 -0.64 -26.38 -2.68
N PHE A 140 0.53 -27.03 -2.61
CA PHE A 140 1.02 -27.90 -3.69
C PHE A 140 1.94 -29.01 -3.21
N ARG A 141 1.95 -30.13 -3.93
CA ARG A 141 2.76 -31.32 -3.69
C ARG A 141 3.81 -31.50 -4.77
N LEU A 142 5.07 -31.60 -4.36
CA LEU A 142 6.21 -31.91 -5.22
C LEU A 142 6.37 -33.42 -5.32
N ASN A 143 6.55 -33.93 -6.54
CA ASN A 143 6.85 -35.35 -6.81
C ASN A 143 8.12 -35.49 -7.65
N SER A 144 8.62 -36.73 -7.75
CA SER A 144 9.77 -37.08 -8.58
C SER A 144 9.50 -38.27 -9.50
N PRO A 145 8.63 -38.09 -10.52
CA PRO A 145 8.43 -39.12 -11.53
C PRO A 145 9.77 -39.53 -12.17
N GLY A 146 10.04 -40.84 -12.18
CA GLY A 146 11.27 -41.41 -12.75
C GLY A 146 12.58 -40.92 -12.13
N ASP A 147 12.56 -40.35 -10.92
CA ASP A 147 13.68 -39.66 -10.27
C ASP A 147 14.30 -38.52 -11.12
N LYS A 148 13.46 -37.82 -11.87
CA LYS A 148 13.88 -36.72 -12.75
C LYS A 148 13.68 -35.34 -12.13
N SER A 149 13.02 -35.26 -10.97
CA SER A 149 12.72 -33.99 -10.31
C SER A 149 13.86 -33.51 -9.44
N ARG A 150 14.27 -32.28 -9.68
CA ARG A 150 15.25 -31.53 -8.89
C ARG A 150 14.65 -30.21 -8.43
N ILE A 151 13.35 -30.19 -8.16
CA ILE A 151 12.64 -29.06 -7.54
C ILE A 151 12.60 -29.13 -6.01
N ASN A 152 13.13 -30.20 -5.42
CA ASN A 152 13.26 -30.38 -3.97
C ASN A 152 14.63 -30.98 -3.59
N ALA A 153 15.70 -30.65 -4.33
CA ALA A 153 17.01 -31.20 -4.05
C ALA A 153 17.54 -30.73 -2.68
N LYS A 154 18.17 -31.65 -1.94
CA LYS A 154 18.66 -31.40 -0.58
C LYS A 154 19.61 -30.19 -0.54
N ASP A 155 19.42 -29.33 0.45
CA ASP A 155 20.23 -28.13 0.74
C ASP A 155 20.23 -27.07 -0.38
N ILE A 156 19.26 -27.12 -1.29
CA ILE A 156 19.09 -26.14 -2.36
C ILE A 156 17.92 -25.22 -2.03
N LYS A 157 18.10 -23.91 -2.21
CA LYS A 157 17.02 -22.92 -2.05
C LYS A 157 16.19 -22.78 -3.32
N TYR A 158 14.88 -22.79 -3.17
CA TYR A 158 13.89 -22.55 -4.22
C TYR A 158 13.07 -21.32 -3.89
N VAL A 159 12.61 -20.64 -4.94
CA VAL A 159 11.60 -19.59 -4.87
C VAL A 159 10.36 -20.07 -5.60
N TYR A 160 9.19 -19.70 -5.10
CA TYR A 160 7.92 -19.98 -5.76
C TYR A 160 7.02 -18.75 -5.80
N ILE A 161 6.16 -18.72 -6.81
CA ILE A 161 5.08 -17.75 -6.99
C ILE A 161 3.79 -18.55 -7.12
N ALA A 162 2.81 -18.30 -6.25
CA ALA A 162 1.51 -18.95 -6.28
C ALA A 162 0.41 -17.93 -6.55
N LEU A 163 -0.48 -18.23 -7.49
CA LEU A 163 -1.69 -17.44 -7.74
C LEU A 163 -2.85 -18.04 -6.94
N LYS A 164 -3.54 -17.24 -6.15
CA LYS A 164 -4.77 -17.62 -5.45
C LYS A 164 -6.00 -17.56 -6.36
#